data_AF-A0A258KCW7-F1
#
_entry.id   AF-A0A258KCW7-F1
#
_cell.length_a   1.000
_cell.length_b   1.000
_cell.length_c   1.000
_cell.angle_alpha   90.00
_cell.angle_beta   90.00
_cell.angle_gamma   90.00
#
_symmetry.space_group_name_H-M   'P 1'
#
loop_
_entity.id
_entity.type
_entity.pdbx_description
1 polymer ?
#
loop_
_entity_poly.entity_id
_entity_poly.type
_entity_poly.pdbx_seq_one_letter_code
_entity_poly.pdbx_strand_id
1 'polypeptide(L)' 'MAGSKNGQSTSAPTLISKGCVVHGRIESDVFVRIDGHIKGDLIIGEGLIIGENGIIEGNIKARE' A
#
# COMPACT_ATOMS: atom_id res chain seq x y z
N MET A 1 -7.69 -22.95 31.62
CA MET A 1 -6.91 -21.73 31.30
C MET A 1 -6.88 -21.58 29.79
N ALA A 2 -7.83 -20.82 29.22
CA ALA A 2 -7.87 -20.55 27.78
C ALA A 2 -7.30 -19.14 27.56
N GLY A 3 -6.17 -19.06 26.87
CA GLY A 3 -5.53 -17.79 26.54
C GLY A 3 -6.36 -17.05 25.50
N SER A 4 -6.88 -15.88 25.89
CA SER A 4 -7.49 -14.94 24.96
C SER A 4 -6.44 -14.48 23.94
N LYS A 5 -6.55 -14.97 22.69
CA LYS A 5 -5.84 -14.38 21.55
C LYS A 5 -6.41 -12.98 21.39
N ASN A 6 -5.63 -11.99 21.85
CA ASN A 6 -5.90 -10.58 21.65
C ASN A 6 -6.03 -10.35 20.14
N GLY A 7 -7.24 -10.06 19.68
CA GLY A 7 -7.52 -9.76 18.28
C GLY A 7 -6.91 -8.41 17.92
N GLN A 8 -5.59 -8.38 17.70
CA GLN A 8 -5.01 -7.35 16.86
C GLN A 8 -5.63 -7.56 15.49
N SER A 9 -6.56 -6.68 15.12
CA SER A 9 -7.03 -6.51 13.75
C SER A 9 -5.80 -6.34 12.87
N THR A 10 -5.33 -7.45 12.31
CA THR A 10 -4.16 -7.50 11.46
C THR A 10 -4.64 -6.89 10.15
N SER A 11 -4.50 -5.57 10.01
CA SER A 11 -4.88 -4.91 8.78
C SER A 11 -4.04 -5.51 7.67
N ALA A 12 -4.70 -6.17 6.71
CA ALA A 12 -3.99 -6.78 5.61
C ALA A 12 -3.36 -5.67 4.77
N PRO A 13 -2.06 -5.74 4.45
CA PRO A 13 -1.45 -4.74 3.58
C PRO A 13 -2.10 -4.80 2.20
N THR A 14 -2.27 -3.63 1.58
CA THR A 14 -2.77 -3.57 0.20
C THR A 14 -1.66 -3.95 -0.76
N LEU A 15 -1.97 -4.78 -1.77
CA LEU A 15 -1.02 -5.17 -2.81
C LEU A 15 -1.56 -4.80 -4.20
N ILE A 16 -0.81 -3.97 -4.92
CA ILE A 16 -1.02 -3.69 -6.34
C ILE A 16 0.01 -4.52 -7.11
N SER A 17 -0.43 -5.63 -7.68
CA SER A 17 0.45 -6.63 -8.31
C SER A 17 0.94 -6.22 -9.70
N LYS A 18 1.95 -6.94 -10.20
CA LYS A 18 2.41 -6.83 -11.59
C LYS A 18 1.26 -6.98 -12.59
N GLY A 19 1.32 -6.20 -13.66
CA GLY A 19 0.29 -6.16 -14.70
C GLY A 19 -0.89 -5.23 -14.40
N CYS A 20 -1.00 -4.71 -13.17
CA CYS A 20 -1.96 -3.64 -12.86
C CYS A 20 -1.43 -2.28 -13.35
N VAL A 21 -2.30 -1.52 -13.99
CA VAL A 21 -2.08 -0.10 -14.29
C VAL A 21 -3.20 0.71 -13.64
N VAL A 22 -2.85 1.59 -12.71
CA VAL A 22 -3.81 2.43 -11.99
C VAL A 22 -3.64 3.87 -12.44
N HIS A 23 -4.75 4.52 -12.81
CA HIS A 23 -4.79 5.93 -13.18
C HIS A 23 -5.66 6.70 -12.17
N GLY A 24 -5.09 7.69 -11.49
CA GLY A 24 -5.82 8.52 -10.52
C GLY A 24 -5.13 8.66 -9.15
N ARG A 25 -5.91 8.89 -8.10
CA ARG A 25 -5.42 9.13 -6.74
C ARG A 25 -5.68 7.93 -5.84
N ILE A 26 -4.66 7.51 -5.09
CA ILE A 26 -4.72 6.41 -4.11
C ILE A 26 -4.48 6.95 -2.72
N GLU A 27 -5.39 6.65 -1.80
CA GLU A 27 -5.29 6.99 -0.39
C GLU A 27 -5.41 5.72 0.44
N SER A 28 -4.45 5.50 1.33
CA SER A 28 -4.47 4.38 2.27
C SER A 28 -3.91 4.84 3.60
N ASP A 29 -4.55 4.42 4.68
CA ASP A 29 -4.10 4.63 6.05
C ASP A 29 -3.12 3.55 6.53
N VAL A 30 -3.01 2.43 5.80
CA VAL A 30 -2.22 1.25 6.17
C VAL A 30 -1.03 1.05 5.22
N PHE A 31 -0.30 -0.05 5.40
CA PHE A 31 0.77 -0.44 4.48
C PHE A 31 0.26 -0.74 3.07
N VAL A 32 0.96 -0.21 2.07
CA VAL A 32 0.71 -0.49 0.64
C VAL A 32 1.98 -0.99 -0.02
N ARG A 33 1.86 -2.10 -0.77
CA ARG A 33 2.90 -2.65 -1.62
C ARG A 33 2.53 -2.49 -3.09
N ILE A 34 3.45 -1.95 -3.88
CA ILE A 34 3.27 -1.72 -5.31
C ILE A 34 4.32 -2.50 -6.08
N ASP A 35 3.87 -3.46 -6.87
CA ASP A 35 4.61 -4.23 -7.88
C ASP A 35 4.05 -3.98 -9.30
N GLY A 36 3.20 -2.95 -9.47
CA GLY A 36 2.58 -2.55 -10.74
C GLY A 36 2.85 -1.09 -11.11
N HIS A 37 2.12 -0.56 -12.09
CA HIS A 37 2.31 0.80 -12.59
C HIS A 37 1.20 1.73 -12.11
N ILE A 38 1.55 2.85 -11.50
CA ILE A 38 0.61 3.88 -11.07
C ILE A 38 0.92 5.20 -11.76
N LYS A 39 -0.09 5.82 -12.34
CA LYS A 39 -0.05 7.16 -12.92
C LYS A 39 -1.01 8.07 -12.16
N GLY A 40 -0.46 8.87 -11.25
CA GLY A 40 -1.20 9.79 -10.39
C GLY A 40 -0.68 9.83 -8.96
N ASP A 41 -1.49 10.39 -8.05
CA ASP A 41 -1.03 10.77 -6.71
C ASP A 41 -1.25 9.67 -5.67
N LEU A 42 -0.28 9.49 -4.77
CA LEU A 42 -0.32 8.54 -3.67
C LEU A 42 -0.24 9.24 -2.32
N ILE A 43 -1.15 8.89 -1.40
CA ILE A 43 -1.13 9.32 -0.01
C ILE A 43 -1.21 8.08 0.89
N ILE A 44 -0.10 7.75 1.55
CA ILE A 44 0.04 6.53 2.35
C ILE A 44 0.31 6.90 3.82
N GLY A 45 -0.52 6.34 4.71
CA GLY A 45 -0.55 6.65 6.13
C GLY A 45 0.52 5.95 6.94
N GLU A 46 0.63 4.63 6.82
CA GLU A 46 1.62 3.84 7.58
C GLU A 46 2.92 3.63 6.81
N GLY A 47 2.88 3.04 5.61
CA GLY A 47 4.12 2.76 4.89
C GLY A 47 3.92 2.31 3.44
N LEU A 48 4.85 2.70 2.59
CA LEU A 48 4.85 2.37 1.17
C LEU A 48 6.04 1.49 0.81
N ILE A 49 5.77 0.32 0.22
CA ILE A 49 6.77 -0.60 -0.31
C ILE A 49 6.65 -0.62 -1.82
N ILE A 50 7.73 -0.26 -2.53
CA ILE A 50 7.81 -0.39 -3.98
C ILE A 50 8.65 -1.64 -4.26
N GLY A 51 8.03 -2.66 -4.85
CA GLY A 51 8.73 -3.87 -5.25
C GLY A 51 9.41 -3.71 -6.61
N GLU A 52 10.06 -4.77 -7.08
CA GLU A 52 10.98 -4.74 -8.23
C GLU A 52 10.35 -4.20 -9.52
N ASN A 53 9.05 -4.42 -9.71
CA ASN A 53 8.32 -4.00 -10.92
C ASN A 53 7.43 -2.76 -10.67
N GLY A 54 7.53 -2.15 -9.48
CA GLY A 54 6.73 -1.01 -9.08
C GLY A 54 7.20 0.28 -9.78
N ILE A 55 6.31 0.91 -10.53
CA ILE A 55 6.56 2.19 -11.19
C ILE A 55 5.47 3.17 -10.76
N ILE A 56 5.86 4.36 -10.29
CA ILE A 56 4.92 5.41 -9.90
C ILE A 56 5.29 6.70 -10.65
N GLU A 57 4.37 7.18 -11.48
CA GLU A 57 4.42 8.45 -12.20
C GLU A 57 3.43 9.43 -11.57
N GLY A 58 3.87 10.22 -10.59
CA GLY A 58 3.03 11.22 -9.91
C GLY A 58 3.60 11.69 -8.58
N ASN A 59 2.79 12.30 -7.73
CA ASN A 59 3.23 12.79 -6.42
C ASN A 59 3.01 11.73 -5.34
N ILE A 60 4.00 11.52 -4.47
CA ILE A 60 3.90 10.57 -3.36
C ILE A 60 4.03 11.33 -2.04
N LYS A 61 3.07 11.10 -1.15
CA LYS A 61 3.12 11.52 0.25
C LYS A 61 3.01 10.28 1.13
N ALA A 62 4.11 9.86 1.72
CA ALA A 62 4.16 8.77 2.70
C ALA A 62 4.66 9.32 4.05
N ARG A 63 4.30 8.65 5.15
CA ARG A 63 4.87 8.94 6.47
C ARG A 63 6.17 8.15 6.68
N GLU A 64 7.01 8.66 7.57
CA GLU A 64 8.26 8.01 8.04
C GLU A 64 7.94 6.83 8.97
#